data_AF-A0A671U803-F1
#
_entry.id   AF-A0A671U803-F1
#
_cell.length_a   1.000
_cell.length_b   1.000
_cell.length_c   1.000
_cell.angle_alpha   90.00
_cell.angle_beta   90.00
_cell.angle_gamma   90.00
#
_symmetry.space_group_name_H-M   'P 1'
#
loop_
_entity.id
_entity.type
_entity.pdbx_description
1 polymer ?
#
loop_
_entity_poly.entity_id
_entity_poly.type
_entity_poly.pdbx_seq_one_letter_code
_entity_poly.pdbx_strand_id
1 'polypeptide(L)'
;MQSTYSVRTSTSSSRGPAISMTRTTPVYRAASIHGGAGGSRISISSGTRGGSMGMGSGGGAFSSSVQVSSSGKSADIMGNEKFAMQNLNDRLANYLETVRNLEQANHKLEIKIKEALEKSGPDFRDYSKYQAILDDLRKKVFDATTDNARLVLNIDNARLAADDFRVKYESELAIRQSVEADIVGLRKLIDDTNMSRMNLESEIEALKEELIHLKKNHENEVMELRNQIAQSGVHVDVDAPKGQDLAQLMAEIRAKYEKMALKNQEELKAWHESQITEVQTQVSHNTEALKGAQTEVNELRRQIQTLEIELESQRSLKASLEGTLRDTEMRYNMEAELTQLRNNIQMQTQDYEALLNTKMKLEAEIATYRRLLDGEDFQLQDALQDQKTVKKVMTVTQTLVDGKVVSSSTETKNL
;
A
#
# COMPACT_ATOMS: atom_id res chain seq x y z
N MET A 1 -36.47 52.12 31.03
CA MET A 1 -36.70 50.66 30.90
C MET A 1 -35.80 50.15 29.80
N GLN A 2 -34.60 49.70 30.15
CA GLN A 2 -33.66 49.04 29.24
C GLN A 2 -33.89 47.53 29.37
N SER A 3 -34.21 46.86 28.26
CA SER A 3 -34.28 45.40 28.21
C SER A 3 -33.29 44.92 27.17
N THR A 4 -32.12 44.50 27.64
CA THR A 4 -31.07 43.85 26.88
C THR A 4 -31.43 42.38 26.67
N TYR A 5 -31.70 41.98 25.43
CA TYR A 5 -31.84 40.56 25.08
C TYR A 5 -30.46 39.96 24.84
N SER A 6 -30.06 39.02 25.70
CA SER A 6 -28.90 38.16 25.51
C SER A 6 -29.35 36.83 24.92
N VAL A 7 -28.83 36.45 23.76
CA VAL A 7 -29.06 35.14 23.16
C VAL A 7 -27.97 34.20 23.66
N ARG A 8 -28.35 33.28 24.55
CA ARG A 8 -27.50 32.15 24.94
C ARG A 8 -27.65 31.05 23.90
N THR A 9 -26.58 30.76 23.17
CA THR A 9 -26.47 29.60 22.28
C THR A 9 -26.18 28.36 23.13
N SER A 10 -27.18 27.52 23.35
CA SER A 10 -27.01 26.18 23.91
C SER A 10 -26.72 25.19 22.79
N THR A 11 -25.44 24.81 22.62
CA THR A 11 -25.03 23.69 21.76
C THR A 11 -25.40 22.37 22.44
N SER A 12 -26.48 21.74 22.01
CA SER A 12 -26.82 20.37 22.41
C SER A 12 -25.99 19.38 21.60
N SER A 13 -24.87 18.94 22.16
CA SER A 13 -24.11 17.80 21.63
C SER A 13 -24.81 16.50 22.01
N SER A 14 -25.56 15.91 21.06
CA SER A 14 -26.07 14.55 21.20
C SER A 14 -24.91 13.55 21.08
N ARG A 15 -24.36 13.13 22.22
CA ARG A 15 -23.48 11.96 22.33
C ARG A 15 -24.30 10.70 22.03
N GLY A 16 -24.12 10.14 20.84
CA GLY A 16 -24.54 8.76 20.56
C GLY A 16 -23.68 7.75 21.34
N PRO A 17 -24.17 6.52 21.56
CA PRO A 17 -23.44 5.53 22.34
C PRO A 17 -22.21 5.07 21.55
N ALA A 18 -21.02 5.34 22.09
CA ALA A 18 -19.77 4.79 21.59
C ALA A 18 -19.72 3.30 21.95
N ILE A 19 -20.01 2.44 20.98
CA ILE A 19 -19.67 1.01 21.07
C ILE A 19 -18.16 0.90 20.88
N SER A 20 -17.44 0.74 21.99
CA SER A 20 -16.01 0.39 21.99
C SER A 20 -15.86 -1.05 21.53
N MET A 21 -15.69 -1.27 20.22
CA MET A 21 -15.17 -2.53 19.72
C MET A 21 -13.65 -2.55 19.94
N THR A 22 -13.21 -3.22 20.99
CA THR A 22 -11.81 -3.67 21.12
C THR A 22 -11.50 -4.60 19.96
N ARG A 23 -10.80 -4.06 18.97
CA ARG A 23 -10.30 -4.78 17.80
C ARG A 23 -9.05 -5.54 18.23
N THR A 24 -9.21 -6.76 18.74
CA THR A 24 -8.09 -7.69 18.90
C THR A 24 -7.74 -8.25 17.52
N THR A 25 -6.77 -7.63 16.86
CA THR A 25 -6.13 -8.24 15.69
C THR A 25 -5.23 -9.38 16.16
N PRO A 26 -5.36 -10.61 15.64
CA PRO A 26 -4.30 -11.60 15.82
C PRO A 26 -3.07 -11.09 15.08
N VAL A 27 -1.98 -10.88 15.82
CA VAL A 27 -0.66 -10.61 15.23
C VAL A 27 -0.19 -11.91 14.59
N TYR A 28 -0.40 -12.07 13.29
CA TYR A 28 0.31 -13.07 12.51
C TYR A 28 1.76 -12.61 12.38
N ARG A 29 2.64 -13.14 13.23
CA ARG A 29 4.08 -12.99 13.06
C ARG A 29 4.50 -13.97 11.96
N ALA A 30 4.90 -13.44 10.81
CA ALA A 30 5.49 -14.23 9.74
C ALA A 30 6.75 -14.93 10.28
N ALA A 31 6.86 -16.25 10.03
CA ALA A 31 8.11 -16.96 10.24
C ALA A 31 9.11 -16.48 9.18
N SER A 32 10.15 -15.77 9.62
CA SER A 32 11.26 -15.38 8.75
C SER A 32 12.09 -16.62 8.41
N ILE A 33 12.02 -17.06 7.15
CA ILE A 33 12.89 -18.09 6.59
C ILE A 33 14.18 -17.40 6.15
N HIS A 34 15.29 -17.69 6.81
CA HIS A 34 16.61 -17.24 6.38
C HIS A 34 17.30 -18.41 5.68
N GLY A 35 17.32 -18.38 4.34
CA GLY A 35 18.04 -19.33 3.50
C GLY A 35 19.46 -18.84 3.26
N GLY A 36 20.43 -19.36 4.00
CA GLY A 36 21.85 -19.18 3.70
C GLY A 36 22.23 -20.01 2.48
N ALA A 37 22.98 -19.42 1.55
CA ALA A 37 23.51 -20.10 0.38
C ALA A 37 24.41 -21.27 0.79
N GLY A 38 24.04 -22.48 0.37
CA GLY A 38 24.89 -23.68 0.44
C GLY A 38 24.65 -24.56 1.67
N GLY A 39 24.02 -25.72 1.46
CA GLY A 39 24.11 -26.85 2.40
C GLY A 39 22.78 -27.32 2.98
N SER A 40 22.35 -28.50 2.55
CA SER A 40 21.16 -29.23 2.99
C SER A 40 21.13 -29.47 4.51
N ARG A 41 20.38 -28.68 5.30
CA ARG A 41 19.63 -29.03 6.54
C ARG A 41 18.62 -27.92 6.91
N ILE A 42 17.35 -28.27 7.18
CA ILE A 42 16.34 -27.40 7.82
C ILE A 42 16.19 -27.88 9.26
N SER A 43 16.35 -27.00 10.26
CA SER A 43 16.13 -27.32 11.68
C SER A 43 15.07 -26.40 12.26
N ILE A 44 14.10 -26.99 12.95
CA ILE A 44 12.98 -26.31 13.61
C ILE A 44 13.10 -26.63 15.09
N SER A 45 13.33 -25.63 15.94
CA SER A 45 13.34 -25.81 17.40
C SER A 45 11.99 -25.41 17.98
N SER A 46 11.26 -26.34 18.58
CA SER A 46 10.26 -26.02 19.59
C SER A 46 10.86 -26.31 20.97
N GLY A 47 10.72 -25.34 21.88
CA GLY A 47 11.24 -25.42 23.23
C GLY A 47 10.29 -26.25 24.10
N THR A 48 10.76 -27.42 24.54
CA THR A 48 10.14 -28.16 25.65
C THR A 48 11.16 -28.23 26.77
N ARG A 49 10.90 -27.49 27.86
CA ARG A 49 11.66 -27.58 29.12
C ARG A 49 11.26 -28.87 29.83
N GLY A 50 12.12 -29.89 29.78
CA GLY A 50 12.08 -31.08 30.63
C GLY A 50 13.49 -31.36 31.12
N GLY A 51 13.73 -31.14 32.42
CA GLY A 51 15.05 -31.20 33.03
C GLY A 51 15.65 -32.59 33.04
N SER A 52 16.92 -32.65 32.63
CA SER A 52 17.84 -33.74 32.91
C SER A 52 18.65 -33.39 34.16
N MET A 53 18.63 -34.25 35.18
CA MET A 53 19.75 -34.42 36.09
C MET A 53 20.33 -35.80 35.83
N GLY A 54 21.52 -35.81 35.24
CA GLY A 54 22.40 -36.96 35.25
C GLY A 54 23.05 -37.10 36.62
N MET A 55 23.25 -38.34 37.04
CA MET A 55 24.26 -38.67 38.04
C MET A 55 24.94 -39.96 37.59
N GLY A 56 26.22 -39.83 37.25
CA GLY A 56 27.12 -40.96 37.02
C GLY A 56 27.64 -41.50 38.34
N SER A 57 27.88 -42.80 38.36
CA SER A 57 28.75 -43.59 39.25
C SER A 57 28.42 -45.04 38.91
N GLY A 58 29.31 -45.98 38.60
CA GLY A 58 30.69 -46.13 39.00
C GLY A 58 30.85 -47.60 39.43
N GLY A 59 31.82 -48.30 38.85
CA GLY A 59 32.52 -49.43 39.49
C GLY A 59 31.85 -50.82 39.51
N GLY A 60 32.69 -51.83 39.22
CA GLY A 60 32.42 -53.27 39.35
C GLY A 60 32.87 -54.00 38.08
N ALA A 61 34.15 -54.33 37.86
CA ALA A 61 35.12 -55.08 38.67
C ALA A 61 34.65 -56.50 39.05
N PHE A 62 35.63 -57.39 39.22
CA PHE A 62 35.57 -58.83 39.46
C PHE A 62 35.54 -59.70 38.19
N SER A 63 36.44 -60.64 37.93
CA SER A 63 37.83 -60.94 38.32
C SER A 63 38.04 -62.39 37.85
N SER A 64 39.00 -62.59 36.95
CA SER A 64 39.66 -63.86 36.71
C SER A 64 40.31 -64.41 37.99
N SER A 65 40.17 -65.70 38.26
CA SER A 65 41.06 -66.43 39.18
C SER A 65 41.40 -67.82 38.63
N VAL A 66 42.51 -67.85 37.89
CA VAL A 66 43.36 -69.04 37.74
C VAL A 66 44.08 -69.26 39.07
N GLN A 67 43.92 -70.44 39.67
CA GLN A 67 44.81 -70.91 40.73
C GLN A 67 45.76 -71.96 40.16
N VAL A 68 47.02 -71.55 40.02
CA VAL A 68 48.20 -72.42 39.89
C VAL A 68 48.83 -72.49 41.28
N SER A 69 48.89 -73.69 41.86
CA SER A 69 49.71 -74.01 43.01
C SER A 69 50.81 -74.97 42.57
N SER A 70 52.03 -74.44 42.50
CA SER A 70 53.26 -75.17 42.19
C SER A 70 54.21 -75.15 43.39
N SER A 71 54.88 -76.29 43.58
CA SER A 71 56.07 -76.53 44.43
C SER A 71 55.78 -77.00 45.86
N GLY A 72 56.27 -78.15 46.33
CA GLY A 72 57.18 -79.10 45.69
C GLY A 72 57.42 -80.30 46.59
N LYS A 73 57.82 -81.42 45.98
CA LYS A 73 58.64 -82.48 46.57
C LYS A 73 59.10 -83.42 45.46
N SER A 74 60.42 -83.58 45.41
CA SER A 74 61.20 -84.32 44.44
C SER A 74 60.89 -85.81 44.46
N ALA A 75 60.50 -86.38 43.31
CA ALA A 75 60.75 -87.78 42.91
C ALA A 75 60.19 -88.04 41.49
N ASP A 76 60.97 -88.75 40.68
CA ASP A 76 60.58 -89.47 39.45
C ASP A 76 60.15 -88.70 38.19
N ILE A 77 61.19 -88.27 37.48
CA ILE A 77 61.22 -88.00 36.03
C ILE A 77 61.04 -89.33 35.27
N MET A 78 59.80 -89.78 35.05
CA MET A 78 59.42 -90.69 33.93
C MET A 78 57.90 -90.93 33.73
N GLY A 79 57.01 -90.32 34.54
CA GLY A 79 55.54 -90.41 34.39
C GLY A 79 54.83 -89.18 33.82
N ASN A 80 55.58 -88.09 33.55
CA ASN A 80 55.03 -86.76 33.28
C ASN A 80 54.53 -86.57 31.83
N GLU A 81 55.08 -87.33 30.87
CA GLU A 81 54.77 -87.15 29.44
C GLU A 81 53.38 -87.72 29.07
N LYS A 82 52.98 -88.83 29.70
CA LYS A 82 51.65 -89.42 29.49
C LYS A 82 50.53 -88.59 30.13
N PHE A 83 50.77 -88.02 31.31
CA PHE A 83 49.83 -87.11 31.97
C PHE A 83 49.75 -85.75 31.25
N ALA A 84 50.87 -85.26 30.73
CA ALA A 84 50.89 -84.09 29.86
C ALA A 84 50.10 -84.33 28.56
N MET A 85 50.25 -85.50 27.92
CA MET A 85 49.47 -85.88 26.73
C MET A 85 47.97 -86.05 27.02
N GLN A 86 47.61 -86.60 28.18
CA GLN A 86 46.20 -86.67 28.60
C GLN A 86 45.61 -85.27 28.83
N ASN A 87 46.32 -84.38 29.52
CA ASN A 87 45.89 -82.98 29.72
C ASN A 87 45.76 -82.23 28.38
N LEU A 88 46.65 -82.50 27.42
CA LEU A 88 46.57 -81.95 26.06
C LEU A 88 45.34 -82.47 25.31
N ASN A 89 45.06 -83.77 25.40
CA ASN A 89 43.88 -84.39 24.80
C ASN A 89 42.58 -83.90 25.45
N ASP A 90 42.54 -83.71 26.77
CA ASP A 90 41.38 -83.18 27.48
C ASP A 90 41.13 -81.71 27.11
N ARG A 91 42.20 -80.92 26.95
CA ARG A 91 42.09 -79.56 26.40
C ARG A 91 41.58 -79.59 24.97
N LEU A 92 42.08 -80.49 24.13
CA LEU A 92 41.65 -80.62 22.74
C LEU A 92 40.19 -81.07 22.65
N ALA A 93 39.73 -81.97 23.52
CA ALA A 93 38.34 -82.37 23.63
C ALA A 93 37.44 -81.18 24.04
N ASN A 94 37.85 -80.39 25.04
CA ASN A 94 37.15 -79.16 25.42
C ASN A 94 37.16 -78.11 24.28
N TYR A 95 38.25 -77.99 23.52
CA TYR A 95 38.31 -77.14 22.33
C TYR A 95 37.37 -77.63 21.23
N LEU A 96 37.29 -78.94 20.97
CA LEU A 96 36.35 -79.50 19.99
C LEU A 96 34.89 -79.33 20.43
N GLU A 97 34.59 -79.47 21.72
CA GLU A 97 33.25 -79.25 22.27
C GLU A 97 32.85 -77.77 22.18
N THR A 98 33.77 -76.85 22.50
CA THR A 98 33.53 -75.41 22.35
C THR A 98 33.36 -75.01 20.89
N VAL A 99 34.15 -75.55 19.96
CA VAL A 99 33.98 -75.33 18.51
C VAL A 99 32.62 -75.84 18.05
N ARG A 100 32.20 -77.04 18.45
CA ARG A 100 30.89 -77.58 18.09
C ARG A 100 29.74 -76.73 18.62
N ASN A 101 29.85 -76.22 19.85
CA ASN A 101 28.86 -75.32 20.43
C ASN A 101 28.82 -73.96 19.71
N LEU A 102 29.98 -73.44 19.30
CA LEU A 102 30.08 -72.21 18.51
C LEU A 102 29.52 -72.39 17.09
N GLU A 103 29.77 -73.52 16.44
CA GLU A 103 29.19 -73.85 15.13
C GLU A 103 27.66 -73.95 15.22
N GLN A 104 27.12 -74.59 16.25
CA GLN A 104 25.67 -74.64 16.47
C GLN A 104 25.08 -73.27 16.79
N ALA A 105 25.78 -72.44 17.55
CA ALA A 105 25.37 -71.07 17.86
C ALA A 105 25.39 -70.19 16.60
N ASN A 106 26.45 -70.27 15.80
CA ASN A 106 26.55 -69.58 14.51
C ASN A 106 25.45 -70.02 13.56
N HIS A 107 25.19 -71.31 13.44
CA HIS A 107 24.11 -71.81 12.59
C HIS A 107 22.74 -71.28 13.03
N LYS A 108 22.47 -71.22 14.35
CA LYS A 108 21.24 -70.61 14.88
C LYS A 108 21.18 -69.10 14.62
N LEU A 109 22.30 -68.40 14.70
CA LEU A 109 22.36 -66.97 14.40
C LEU A 109 22.17 -66.71 12.91
N GLU A 110 22.75 -67.51 12.03
CA GLU A 110 22.55 -67.44 10.58
C GLU A 110 21.08 -67.63 10.20
N ILE A 111 20.40 -68.61 10.81
CA ILE A 111 18.96 -68.80 10.60
C ILE A 111 18.18 -67.56 11.05
N LYS A 112 18.47 -67.02 12.23
CA LYS A 112 17.83 -65.79 12.72
C LYS A 112 18.10 -64.57 11.84
N ILE A 113 19.31 -64.45 11.29
CA ILE A 113 19.67 -63.38 10.36
C ILE A 113 18.89 -63.55 9.04
N LYS A 114 18.78 -64.77 8.51
CA LYS A 114 17.99 -65.05 7.31
C LYS A 114 16.51 -64.75 7.52
N GLU A 115 15.92 -65.19 8.63
CA GLU A 115 14.53 -64.88 8.98
C GLU A 115 14.31 -63.37 9.19
N ALA A 116 15.27 -62.68 9.80
CA ALA A 116 15.19 -61.23 10.00
C ALA A 116 15.30 -60.49 8.66
N LEU A 117 16.16 -60.92 7.74
CA LEU A 117 16.28 -60.35 6.39
C LEU A 117 15.03 -60.62 5.54
N GLU A 118 14.45 -61.82 5.65
CA GLU A 118 13.22 -62.17 4.92
C GLU A 118 12.00 -61.40 5.45
N LYS A 119 11.91 -61.18 6.77
CA LYS A 119 10.90 -60.30 7.39
C LYS A 119 11.21 -58.81 7.17
N SER A 120 12.49 -58.47 7.01
CA SER A 120 12.98 -57.12 6.71
C SER A 120 13.14 -56.94 5.20
N GLY A 121 12.10 -57.26 4.43
CA GLY A 121 11.94 -56.75 3.07
C GLY A 121 11.92 -55.21 3.03
N PRO A 122 11.97 -54.58 1.83
CA PRO A 122 12.11 -53.14 1.71
C PRO A 122 10.91 -52.42 2.35
N ASP A 123 11.19 -51.82 3.51
CA ASP A 123 10.39 -50.84 4.26
C ASP A 123 8.90 -51.18 4.49
N PHE A 124 8.64 -52.18 5.35
CA PHE A 124 7.31 -52.42 5.93
C PHE A 124 6.99 -51.42 7.06
N ARG A 125 7.17 -50.11 6.81
CA ARG A 125 6.59 -49.06 7.67
C ARG A 125 5.21 -48.74 7.13
N ASP A 126 4.16 -49.21 7.81
CA ASP A 126 2.78 -48.92 7.45
C ASP A 126 2.45 -47.43 7.64
N TYR A 127 2.72 -46.60 6.63
CA TYR A 127 2.38 -45.17 6.61
C TYR A 127 0.88 -44.92 6.40
N SER A 128 0.07 -45.96 6.19
CA SER A 128 -1.38 -45.90 5.99
C SER A 128 -2.11 -45.10 7.08
N LYS A 129 -1.65 -45.18 8.34
CA LYS A 129 -2.21 -44.42 9.47
C LYS A 129 -2.01 -42.90 9.33
N TYR A 130 -0.90 -42.48 8.73
CA TYR A 130 -0.60 -41.07 8.48
C TYR A 130 -1.31 -40.54 7.23
N GLN A 131 -1.63 -41.41 6.28
CA GLN A 131 -2.32 -41.02 5.05
C GLN A 131 -3.70 -40.40 5.35
N ALA A 132 -4.49 -41.02 6.23
CA ALA A 132 -5.79 -40.46 6.63
C ALA A 132 -5.67 -39.09 7.31
N ILE A 133 -4.63 -38.88 8.13
CA ILE A 133 -4.35 -37.59 8.79
C ILE A 133 -3.91 -36.55 7.76
N LEU A 134 -3.05 -36.92 6.80
CA LEU A 134 -2.60 -36.04 5.73
C LEU A 134 -3.75 -35.62 4.84
N ASP A 135 -4.66 -36.53 4.50
CA ASP A 135 -5.81 -36.22 3.67
C ASP A 135 -6.83 -35.33 4.41
N ASP A 136 -7.04 -35.54 5.71
CA ASP A 136 -7.83 -34.63 6.55
C ASP A 136 -7.19 -33.23 6.65
N LEU A 137 -5.87 -33.16 6.82
CA LEU A 137 -5.14 -31.88 6.83
C LEU A 137 -5.21 -31.16 5.48
N ARG A 138 -5.04 -31.89 4.37
CA ARG A 138 -5.18 -31.34 3.02
C ARG A 138 -6.59 -30.81 2.79
N LYS A 139 -7.61 -31.54 3.23
CA LYS A 139 -9.01 -31.10 3.15
C LYS A 139 -9.23 -29.83 3.96
N LYS A 140 -8.75 -29.75 5.20
CA LYS A 140 -8.83 -28.54 6.03
C LYS A 140 -8.14 -27.34 5.39
N VAL A 141 -6.97 -27.54 4.78
CA VAL A 141 -6.26 -26.47 4.04
C VAL A 141 -7.07 -26.03 2.83
N PHE A 142 -7.65 -26.96 2.07
CA PHE A 142 -8.48 -26.65 0.92
C PHE A 142 -9.76 -25.89 1.30
N ASP A 143 -10.46 -26.36 2.33
CA ASP A 143 -11.67 -25.73 2.86
C ASP A 143 -11.34 -24.31 3.36
N ALA A 144 -10.26 -24.14 4.14
CA ALA A 144 -9.81 -22.83 4.61
C ALA A 144 -9.40 -21.90 3.47
N THR A 145 -8.78 -22.41 2.41
CA THR A 145 -8.40 -21.63 1.22
C THR A 145 -9.65 -21.16 0.47
N THR A 146 -10.63 -22.05 0.32
CA THR A 146 -11.91 -21.74 -0.34
C THR A 146 -12.71 -20.72 0.47
N ASP A 147 -12.77 -20.87 1.79
CA ASP A 147 -13.46 -19.92 2.66
C ASP A 147 -12.74 -18.57 2.71
N ASN A 148 -11.40 -18.55 2.67
CA ASN A 148 -10.64 -17.31 2.53
C ASN A 148 -10.98 -16.60 1.22
N ALA A 149 -11.00 -17.32 0.09
CA ALA A 149 -11.41 -16.76 -1.20
C ALA A 149 -12.84 -16.18 -1.16
N ARG A 150 -13.78 -16.90 -0.54
CA ARG A 150 -15.16 -16.41 -0.33
C ARG A 150 -15.21 -15.14 0.52
N LEU A 151 -14.43 -15.09 1.61
CA LEU A 151 -14.36 -13.92 2.48
C LEU A 151 -13.76 -12.71 1.74
N VAL A 152 -12.71 -12.91 0.93
CA VAL A 152 -12.13 -11.84 0.10
C VAL A 152 -13.18 -11.29 -0.87
N LEU A 153 -13.92 -12.16 -1.56
CA LEU A 153 -15.00 -11.72 -2.45
C LEU A 153 -16.10 -10.95 -1.72
N ASN A 154 -16.49 -11.39 -0.53
CA ASN A 154 -17.48 -10.67 0.28
C ASN A 154 -16.96 -9.32 0.77
N ILE A 155 -15.67 -9.21 1.10
CA ILE A 155 -15.03 -7.93 1.46
C ILE A 155 -15.03 -6.99 0.26
N ASP A 156 -14.67 -7.48 -0.92
CA ASP A 156 -14.65 -6.66 -2.13
C ASP A 156 -16.05 -6.22 -2.54
N ASN A 157 -17.05 -7.10 -2.43
CA ASN A 157 -18.45 -6.75 -2.66
C ASN A 157 -18.94 -5.68 -1.65
N ALA A 158 -18.66 -5.86 -0.36
CA ALA A 158 -19.03 -4.89 0.67
C ALA A 158 -18.34 -3.53 0.46
N ARG A 159 -17.09 -3.52 -0.03
CA ARG A 159 -16.36 -2.29 -0.40
C ARG A 159 -17.01 -1.60 -1.59
N LEU A 160 -17.31 -2.34 -2.66
CA LEU A 160 -17.99 -1.80 -3.84
C LEU A 160 -19.37 -1.22 -3.49
N ALA A 161 -20.14 -1.91 -2.64
CA ALA A 161 -21.43 -1.42 -2.16
C ALA A 161 -21.27 -0.14 -1.30
N ALA A 162 -20.25 -0.09 -0.43
CA ALA A 162 -19.96 1.11 0.36
C ALA A 162 -19.56 2.30 -0.52
N ASP A 163 -18.75 2.07 -1.55
CA ASP A 163 -18.38 3.12 -2.51
C ASP A 163 -19.58 3.60 -3.35
N ASP A 164 -20.46 2.70 -3.78
CA ASP A 164 -21.71 3.07 -4.46
C ASP A 164 -22.61 3.93 -3.56
N PHE A 165 -22.78 3.55 -2.29
CA PHE A 165 -23.51 4.38 -1.33
C PHE A 165 -22.83 5.72 -1.05
N ARG A 166 -21.50 5.77 -1.02
CA ARG A 166 -20.74 7.02 -0.84
C ARG A 166 -20.99 7.97 -2.00
N VAL A 167 -20.88 7.50 -3.24
CA VAL A 167 -21.14 8.32 -4.44
C VAL A 167 -22.59 8.80 -4.47
N LYS A 168 -23.55 7.93 -4.16
CA LYS A 168 -24.97 8.31 -4.05
C LYS A 168 -25.20 9.38 -3.00
N TYR A 169 -24.60 9.21 -1.81
CA TYR A 169 -24.68 10.20 -0.74
C TYR A 169 -24.08 11.55 -1.15
N GLU A 170 -22.91 11.56 -1.78
CA GLU A 170 -22.28 12.79 -2.28
C GLU A 170 -23.15 13.50 -3.32
N SER A 171 -23.77 12.75 -4.24
CA SER A 171 -24.68 13.31 -5.24
C SER A 171 -25.96 13.89 -4.62
N GLU A 172 -26.58 13.18 -3.67
CA GLU A 172 -27.77 13.64 -2.96
C GLU A 172 -27.46 14.86 -2.09
N LEU A 173 -26.30 14.87 -1.43
CA LEU A 173 -25.84 16.01 -0.65
C LEU A 173 -25.66 17.26 -1.53
N ALA A 174 -25.08 17.11 -2.72
CA ALA A 174 -24.92 18.21 -3.67
C ALA A 174 -26.28 18.77 -4.14
N ILE A 175 -27.23 17.89 -4.48
CA ILE A 175 -28.59 18.29 -4.85
C ILE A 175 -29.26 19.01 -3.68
N ARG A 176 -29.15 18.47 -2.46
CA ARG A 176 -29.73 19.08 -1.25
C ARG A 176 -29.16 20.46 -0.99
N GLN A 177 -27.84 20.64 -1.13
CA GLN A 177 -27.19 21.94 -0.96
C GLN A 177 -27.65 22.96 -2.02
N SER A 178 -27.82 22.53 -3.28
CA SER A 178 -28.37 23.38 -4.35
C SER A 178 -29.79 23.84 -4.00
N VAL A 179 -30.66 22.91 -3.59
CA VAL A 179 -32.05 23.22 -3.22
C VAL A 179 -32.10 24.13 -1.98
N GLU A 180 -31.24 23.91 -1.00
CA GLU A 180 -31.14 24.81 0.16
C GLU A 180 -30.71 26.22 -0.23
N ALA A 181 -29.74 26.36 -1.15
CA ALA A 181 -29.34 27.65 -1.68
C ALA A 181 -30.50 28.34 -2.41
N ASP A 182 -31.27 27.60 -3.21
CA ASP A 182 -32.46 28.11 -3.90
C ASP A 182 -33.53 28.56 -2.90
N ILE A 183 -33.79 27.79 -1.84
CA ILE A 183 -34.74 28.16 -0.78
C ILE A 183 -34.31 29.46 -0.08
N VAL A 184 -33.02 29.61 0.23
CA VAL A 184 -32.48 30.85 0.82
C VAL A 184 -32.64 32.03 -0.16
N GLY A 185 -32.37 31.81 -1.44
CA GLY A 185 -32.59 32.81 -2.50
C GLY A 185 -34.06 33.23 -2.62
N LEU A 186 -34.99 32.27 -2.59
CA LEU A 186 -36.43 32.52 -2.64
C LEU A 186 -36.93 33.28 -1.40
N ARG A 187 -36.39 32.97 -0.21
CA ARG A 187 -36.70 33.74 1.01
C ARG A 187 -36.26 35.19 0.88
N LYS A 188 -35.05 35.43 0.37
CA LYS A 188 -34.57 36.78 0.10
C LYS A 188 -35.46 37.50 -0.92
N LEU A 189 -35.86 36.83 -2.00
CA LEU A 189 -36.74 37.42 -3.00
C LEU A 189 -38.12 37.80 -2.42
N ILE A 190 -38.65 36.98 -1.49
CA ILE A 190 -39.87 37.30 -0.76
C ILE A 190 -39.67 38.56 0.10
N ASP A 191 -38.56 38.65 0.82
CA ASP A 191 -38.23 39.83 1.65
C ASP A 191 -38.07 41.08 0.78
N ASP A 192 -37.32 41.01 -0.32
CA ASP A 192 -37.13 42.11 -1.28
C ASP A 192 -38.47 42.56 -1.89
N THR A 193 -39.34 41.60 -2.24
CA THR A 193 -40.68 41.89 -2.78
C THR A 193 -41.58 42.53 -1.73
N ASN A 194 -41.53 42.06 -0.48
CA ASN A 194 -42.28 42.65 0.63
C ASN A 194 -41.82 44.08 0.92
N MET A 195 -40.51 44.34 0.90
CA MET A 195 -39.97 45.69 1.05
C MET A 195 -40.44 46.62 -0.08
N SER A 196 -40.42 46.15 -1.33
CA SER A 196 -40.97 46.89 -2.47
C SER A 196 -42.47 47.17 -2.29
N ARG A 197 -43.24 46.18 -1.84
CA ARG A 197 -44.67 46.34 -1.54
C ARG A 197 -44.92 47.39 -0.47
N MET A 198 -44.16 47.37 0.63
CA MET A 198 -44.27 48.36 1.70
C MET A 198 -43.91 49.77 1.23
N ASN A 199 -42.88 49.91 0.39
CA ASN A 199 -42.51 51.21 -0.20
C ASN A 199 -43.64 51.76 -1.07
N LEU A 200 -44.24 50.93 -1.93
CA LEU A 200 -45.38 51.32 -2.77
C LEU A 200 -46.63 51.63 -1.93
N GLU A 201 -46.90 50.85 -0.87
CA GLU A 201 -47.99 51.14 0.08
C GLU A 201 -47.79 52.51 0.76
N SER A 202 -46.56 52.84 1.15
CA SER A 202 -46.21 54.15 1.71
C SER A 202 -46.38 55.28 0.71
N GLU A 203 -45.97 55.09 -0.55
CA GLU A 203 -46.13 56.09 -1.62
C GLU A 203 -47.63 56.33 -1.93
N ILE A 204 -48.43 55.25 -1.97
CA ILE A 204 -49.88 55.34 -2.14
C ILE A 204 -50.50 56.14 -0.99
N GLU A 205 -50.09 55.91 0.26
CA GLU A 205 -50.65 56.62 1.40
C GLU A 205 -50.24 58.11 1.38
N ALA A 206 -48.98 58.40 1.07
CA ALA A 206 -48.52 59.79 0.89
C ALA A 206 -49.32 60.52 -0.20
N LEU A 207 -49.55 59.90 -1.36
CA LEU A 207 -50.37 60.49 -2.43
C LEU A 207 -51.84 60.68 -2.02
N LYS A 208 -52.41 59.79 -1.20
CA LYS A 208 -53.76 59.99 -0.65
C LYS A 208 -53.80 61.18 0.31
N GLU A 209 -52.80 61.32 1.18
CA GLU A 209 -52.69 62.48 2.08
C GLU A 209 -52.56 63.78 1.30
N GLU A 210 -51.72 63.82 0.25
CA GLU A 210 -51.60 64.97 -0.66
C GLU A 210 -52.94 65.30 -1.34
N LEU A 211 -53.68 64.30 -1.80
CA LEU A 211 -54.99 64.48 -2.43
C LEU A 211 -56.00 65.07 -1.44
N ILE A 212 -56.04 64.57 -0.21
CA ILE A 212 -56.91 65.10 0.86
C ILE A 212 -56.52 66.55 1.17
N HIS A 213 -55.22 66.84 1.29
CA HIS A 213 -54.71 68.18 1.54
C HIS A 213 -55.10 69.14 0.41
N LEU A 214 -54.94 68.74 -0.85
CA LEU A 214 -55.29 69.55 -2.01
C LEU A 214 -56.81 69.83 -2.09
N LYS A 215 -57.65 68.83 -1.79
CA LYS A 215 -59.11 69.02 -1.70
C LYS A 215 -59.49 70.00 -0.60
N LYS A 216 -58.90 69.86 0.60
CA LYS A 216 -59.16 70.76 1.72
C LYS A 216 -58.72 72.19 1.41
N ASN A 217 -57.56 72.36 0.78
CA ASN A 217 -57.09 73.67 0.33
C ASN A 217 -58.04 74.29 -0.68
N HIS A 218 -58.47 73.53 -1.69
CA HIS A 218 -59.44 74.01 -2.67
C HIS A 218 -60.78 74.40 -2.02
N GLU A 219 -61.29 73.59 -1.09
CA GLU A 219 -62.53 73.91 -0.36
C GLU A 219 -62.38 75.20 0.46
N ASN A 220 -61.25 75.39 1.13
CA ASN A 220 -60.93 76.63 1.85
C ASN A 220 -60.84 77.83 0.90
N GLU A 221 -60.15 77.72 -0.23
CA GLU A 221 -60.04 78.77 -1.23
C GLU A 221 -61.41 79.14 -1.81
N VAL A 222 -62.25 78.16 -2.15
CA VAL A 222 -63.62 78.40 -2.64
C VAL A 222 -64.46 79.08 -1.56
N MET A 223 -64.35 78.67 -0.31
CA MET A 223 -65.04 79.30 0.81
C MET A 223 -64.55 80.74 1.03
N GLU A 224 -63.26 80.99 0.94
CA GLU A 224 -62.66 82.33 1.04
C GLU A 224 -63.14 83.23 -0.11
N LEU A 225 -63.12 82.73 -1.35
CA LEU A 225 -63.66 83.45 -2.51
C LEU A 225 -65.16 83.73 -2.37
N ARG A 226 -65.95 82.76 -1.88
CA ARG A 226 -67.38 82.98 -1.59
C ARG A 226 -67.59 84.02 -0.50
N ASN A 227 -66.77 84.01 0.55
CA ASN A 227 -66.79 85.02 1.60
C ASN A 227 -66.37 86.39 1.06
N GLN A 228 -65.36 86.47 0.20
CA GLN A 228 -64.97 87.70 -0.48
C GLN A 228 -66.10 88.22 -1.37
N ILE A 229 -66.78 87.36 -2.15
CA ILE A 229 -67.94 87.74 -2.97
C ILE A 229 -69.12 88.20 -2.10
N ALA A 230 -69.36 87.56 -0.96
CA ALA A 230 -70.42 87.94 -0.02
C ALA A 230 -70.09 89.24 0.72
N GLN A 231 -68.84 89.44 1.11
CA GLN A 231 -68.34 90.70 1.69
C GLN A 231 -68.25 91.82 0.65
N SER A 232 -68.04 91.48 -0.62
CA SER A 232 -68.16 92.38 -1.77
C SER A 232 -69.59 92.47 -2.31
N GLY A 233 -70.60 91.99 -1.57
CA GLY A 233 -72.02 92.33 -1.74
C GLY A 233 -72.30 93.79 -1.38
N VAL A 234 -71.43 94.67 -1.87
CA VAL A 234 -71.35 96.09 -1.60
C VAL A 234 -71.25 96.74 -2.97
N HIS A 235 -72.17 97.65 -3.24
CA HIS A 235 -71.98 98.68 -4.26
C HIS A 235 -70.70 99.42 -3.93
N VAL A 236 -69.60 99.05 -4.60
CA VAL A 236 -68.29 99.64 -4.33
C VAL A 236 -68.09 100.84 -5.25
N ASP A 237 -68.59 101.99 -4.82
CA ASP A 237 -67.90 103.25 -5.11
C ASP A 237 -66.58 103.21 -4.33
N VAL A 238 -65.50 102.72 -4.97
CA VAL A 238 -64.15 102.81 -4.42
C VAL A 238 -63.70 104.26 -4.59
N ASP A 239 -63.91 105.07 -3.56
CA ASP A 239 -63.14 106.30 -3.36
C ASP A 239 -61.68 105.87 -3.13
N ALA A 240 -60.88 105.99 -4.17
CA ALA A 240 -59.48 105.57 -4.20
C ALA A 240 -58.64 106.52 -3.32
N PRO A 241 -58.13 106.08 -2.15
CA PRO A 241 -57.17 106.87 -1.41
C PRO A 241 -55.87 106.87 -2.22
N LYS A 242 -55.47 108.04 -2.70
CA LYS A 242 -54.19 108.40 -3.35
C LYS A 242 -53.34 107.19 -3.72
N GLY A 243 -53.49 106.76 -4.97
CA GLY A 243 -52.79 105.63 -5.57
C GLY A 243 -51.32 105.63 -5.14
N GLN A 244 -50.97 104.61 -4.37
CA GLN A 244 -49.58 104.19 -4.25
C GLN A 244 -49.07 104.01 -5.67
N ASP A 245 -47.94 104.64 -6.00
CA ASP A 245 -47.43 104.72 -7.37
C ASP A 245 -47.36 103.33 -7.99
N LEU A 246 -48.41 103.01 -8.77
CA LEU A 246 -48.62 101.67 -9.30
C LEU A 246 -47.46 101.32 -10.25
N ALA A 247 -46.82 102.34 -10.83
CA ALA A 247 -45.63 102.17 -11.64
C ALA A 247 -44.43 101.70 -10.79
N GLN A 248 -44.22 102.25 -9.58
CA GLN A 248 -43.19 101.78 -8.66
C GLN A 248 -43.47 100.36 -8.16
N LEU A 249 -44.70 100.04 -7.76
CA LEU A 249 -45.05 98.69 -7.30
C LEU A 249 -44.93 97.66 -8.43
N MET A 250 -45.41 97.98 -9.64
CA MET A 250 -45.27 97.11 -10.81
C MET A 250 -43.81 96.96 -11.25
N ALA A 251 -42.98 98.01 -11.10
CA ALA A 251 -41.55 97.93 -11.32
C ALA A 251 -40.86 97.04 -10.26
N GLU A 252 -41.24 97.15 -8.99
CA GLU A 252 -40.70 96.30 -7.92
C GLU A 252 -41.11 94.83 -8.10
N ILE A 253 -42.35 94.56 -8.51
CA ILE A 253 -42.82 93.21 -8.85
C ILE A 253 -42.05 92.66 -10.05
N ARG A 254 -41.86 93.45 -11.12
CA ARG A 254 -41.01 93.04 -12.25
C ARG A 254 -39.58 92.73 -11.82
N ALA A 255 -38.97 93.59 -11.00
CA ALA A 255 -37.63 93.37 -10.48
C ALA A 255 -37.53 92.09 -9.62
N LYS A 256 -38.56 91.78 -8.82
CA LYS A 256 -38.64 90.51 -8.06
C LYS A 256 -38.75 89.30 -8.98
N TYR A 257 -39.57 89.36 -10.03
CA TYR A 257 -39.69 88.28 -11.01
C TYR A 257 -38.42 88.09 -11.83
N GLU A 258 -37.77 89.17 -12.26
CA GLU A 258 -36.50 89.11 -12.98
C GLU A 258 -35.40 88.50 -12.11
N LYS A 259 -35.32 88.91 -10.83
CA LYS A 259 -34.40 88.30 -9.87
C LYS A 259 -34.70 86.82 -9.62
N MET A 260 -35.97 86.43 -9.53
CA MET A 260 -36.38 85.03 -9.36
C MET A 260 -36.07 84.20 -10.61
N ALA A 261 -36.29 84.74 -11.80
CA ALA A 261 -35.97 84.08 -13.07
C ALA A 261 -34.46 83.88 -13.23
N LEU A 262 -33.65 84.88 -12.90
CA LEU A 262 -32.19 84.77 -12.89
C LEU A 262 -31.70 83.72 -11.89
N LYS A 263 -32.24 83.75 -10.66
CA LYS A 263 -31.91 82.76 -9.62
C LYS A 263 -32.27 81.34 -10.05
N ASN A 264 -33.44 81.15 -10.65
CA ASN A 264 -33.85 79.85 -11.18
C ASN A 264 -32.97 79.38 -12.35
N GLN A 265 -32.53 80.30 -13.21
CA GLN A 265 -31.59 79.98 -14.29
C GLN A 265 -30.22 79.56 -13.76
N GLU A 266 -29.71 80.25 -12.73
CA GLU A 266 -28.45 79.90 -12.07
C GLU A 266 -28.54 78.55 -11.35
N GLU A 267 -29.62 78.32 -10.60
CA GLU A 267 -29.87 77.04 -9.92
C GLU A 267 -30.00 75.88 -10.92
N LEU A 268 -30.69 76.09 -12.03
CA LEU A 268 -30.82 75.08 -13.10
C LEU A 268 -29.47 74.77 -13.75
N LYS A 269 -28.64 75.79 -14.02
CA LYS A 269 -27.28 75.60 -14.54
C LYS A 269 -26.40 74.83 -13.56
N ALA A 270 -26.40 75.22 -12.29
CA ALA A 270 -25.64 74.53 -11.26
C ALA A 270 -26.10 73.08 -11.08
N TRP A 271 -27.41 72.83 -11.14
CA TRP A 271 -27.96 71.48 -11.10
C TRP A 271 -27.54 70.65 -12.32
N HIS A 272 -27.61 71.21 -13.53
CA HIS A 272 -27.14 70.52 -14.74
C HIS A 272 -25.63 70.24 -14.70
N GLU A 273 -24.82 71.20 -14.26
CA GLU A 273 -23.37 71.01 -14.09
C GLU A 273 -23.10 69.89 -13.06
N SER A 274 -23.81 69.89 -11.93
CA SER A 274 -23.71 68.82 -10.93
C SER A 274 -24.06 67.45 -11.54
N GLN A 275 -25.16 67.35 -12.29
CA GLN A 275 -25.56 66.10 -12.95
C GLN A 275 -24.55 65.63 -14.00
N ILE A 276 -24.00 66.54 -14.80
CA ILE A 276 -22.94 66.22 -15.77
C ILE A 276 -21.70 65.71 -15.05
N THR A 277 -21.28 66.36 -13.96
CA THR A 277 -20.11 65.90 -13.18
C THR A 277 -20.34 64.53 -12.56
N GLU A 278 -21.53 64.28 -12.00
CA GLU A 278 -21.89 62.98 -11.41
C GLU A 278 -21.84 61.87 -12.46
N VAL A 279 -22.50 62.06 -13.60
CA VAL A 279 -22.46 61.11 -14.73
C VAL A 279 -21.04 60.91 -15.23
N GLN A 280 -20.24 61.97 -15.35
CA GLN A 280 -18.85 61.87 -15.77
C GLN A 280 -18.01 61.02 -14.79
N THR A 281 -18.22 61.18 -13.49
CA THR A 281 -17.53 60.38 -12.47
C THR A 281 -17.96 58.91 -12.49
N GLN A 282 -19.24 58.63 -12.73
CA GLN A 282 -19.72 57.26 -12.92
C GLN A 282 -19.14 56.62 -14.17
N VAL A 283 -19.08 57.36 -15.29
CA VAL A 283 -18.49 56.86 -16.53
C VAL A 283 -17.00 56.57 -16.35
N SER A 284 -16.24 57.44 -15.67
CA SER A 284 -14.82 57.16 -15.38
C SER A 284 -14.65 55.94 -14.50
N HIS A 285 -15.43 55.82 -13.42
CA HIS A 285 -15.39 54.67 -12.52
C HIS A 285 -15.73 53.36 -13.25
N ASN A 286 -16.80 53.35 -14.05
CA ASN A 286 -17.20 52.17 -14.83
C ASN A 286 -16.17 51.82 -15.90
N THR A 287 -15.52 52.81 -16.51
CA THR A 287 -14.44 52.58 -17.49
C THR A 287 -13.21 51.98 -16.83
N GLU A 288 -12.85 52.42 -15.62
CA GLU A 288 -11.75 51.84 -14.84
C GLU A 288 -12.06 50.41 -14.40
N ALA A 289 -13.27 50.15 -13.89
CA ALA A 289 -13.72 48.81 -13.54
C ALA A 289 -13.71 47.86 -14.75
N LEU A 290 -14.17 48.34 -15.92
CA LEU A 290 -14.14 47.58 -17.17
C LEU A 290 -12.70 47.25 -17.60
N LYS A 291 -11.78 48.21 -17.51
CA LYS A 291 -10.35 47.98 -17.78
C LYS A 291 -9.75 46.96 -16.82
N GLY A 292 -10.08 47.05 -15.53
CA GLY A 292 -9.66 46.06 -14.52
C GLY A 292 -10.13 44.65 -14.86
N ALA A 293 -11.42 44.47 -15.14
CA ALA A 293 -11.98 43.19 -15.56
C ALA A 293 -11.32 42.66 -16.85
N GLN A 294 -11.04 43.54 -17.83
CA GLN A 294 -10.35 43.16 -19.06
C GLN A 294 -8.91 42.68 -18.79
N THR A 295 -8.18 43.32 -17.87
CA THR A 295 -6.84 42.87 -17.48
C THR A 295 -6.86 41.53 -16.74
N GLU A 296 -7.85 41.30 -15.88
CA GLU A 296 -8.03 40.02 -15.18
C GLU A 296 -8.34 38.87 -16.17
N VAL A 297 -9.24 39.10 -17.13
CA VAL A 297 -9.53 38.14 -18.19
C VAL A 297 -8.27 37.80 -19.00
N ASN A 298 -7.44 38.80 -19.30
CA ASN A 298 -6.19 38.57 -20.04
C ASN A 298 -5.17 37.77 -19.20
N GLU A 299 -5.04 38.04 -17.91
CA GLU A 299 -4.14 37.27 -17.05
C GLU A 299 -4.62 35.82 -16.87
N LEU A 300 -5.92 35.61 -16.67
CA LEU A 300 -6.51 34.26 -16.62
C LEU A 300 -6.29 33.50 -17.94
N ARG A 301 -6.44 34.15 -19.09
CA ARG A 301 -6.11 33.54 -20.40
C ARG A 301 -4.64 33.15 -20.49
N ARG A 302 -3.73 33.99 -19.99
CA ARG A 302 -2.29 33.69 -19.95
C ARG A 302 -1.97 32.51 -19.03
N GLN A 303 -2.63 32.44 -17.87
CA GLN A 303 -2.50 31.32 -16.94
C GLN A 303 -2.98 30.00 -17.56
N ILE A 304 -4.13 30.02 -18.24
CA ILE A 304 -4.65 28.84 -18.97
C ILE A 304 -3.63 28.35 -19.99
N GLN A 305 -3.10 29.25 -20.84
CA GLN A 305 -2.09 28.87 -21.83
C GLN A 305 -0.82 28.29 -21.19
N THR A 306 -0.39 28.85 -20.06
CA THR A 306 0.78 28.36 -19.33
C THR A 306 0.54 26.95 -18.79
N LEU A 307 -0.63 26.69 -18.20
CA LEU A 307 -1.02 25.38 -17.70
C LEU A 307 -1.21 24.36 -18.83
N GLU A 308 -1.73 24.76 -19.99
CA GLU A 308 -1.82 23.89 -21.17
C GLU A 308 -0.44 23.46 -21.68
N ILE A 309 0.53 24.39 -21.72
CA ILE A 309 1.92 24.08 -22.08
C ILE A 309 2.55 23.14 -21.06
N GLU A 310 2.34 23.38 -19.76
CA GLU A 310 2.85 22.51 -18.70
C GLU A 310 2.26 21.10 -18.82
N LEU A 311 0.95 20.98 -19.04
CA LEU A 311 0.27 19.71 -19.25
C LEU A 311 0.81 18.95 -20.46
N GLU A 312 1.04 19.63 -21.59
CA GLU A 312 1.62 19.00 -22.78
C GLU A 312 3.09 18.58 -22.54
N SER A 313 3.86 19.39 -21.81
CA SER A 313 5.23 19.02 -21.41
C SER A 313 5.26 17.76 -20.52
N GLN A 314 4.33 17.64 -19.57
CA GLN A 314 4.22 16.47 -18.70
C GLN A 314 3.78 15.23 -19.48
N ARG A 315 2.89 15.38 -20.46
CA ARG A 315 2.54 14.29 -21.38
C ARG A 315 3.74 13.81 -22.19
N SER A 316 4.54 14.74 -22.72
CA SER A 316 5.77 14.40 -23.45
C SER A 316 6.79 13.67 -22.56
N LEU A 317 6.95 14.12 -21.30
CA LEU A 317 7.81 13.48 -20.32
C LEU A 317 7.32 12.06 -20.00
N LYS A 318 6.03 11.89 -19.74
CA LYS A 318 5.43 10.56 -19.52
C LYS A 318 5.69 9.63 -20.71
N ALA A 319 5.45 10.10 -21.94
CA ALA A 319 5.68 9.29 -23.13
C ALA A 319 7.16 8.87 -23.26
N SER A 320 8.10 9.78 -22.95
CA SER A 320 9.53 9.46 -22.94
C SER A 320 9.89 8.40 -21.88
N LEU A 321 9.34 8.51 -20.67
CA LEU A 321 9.58 7.55 -19.59
C LEU A 321 9.00 6.17 -19.92
N GLU A 322 7.78 6.12 -20.47
CA GLU A 322 7.20 4.87 -20.97
C GLU A 322 8.05 4.23 -22.08
N GLY A 323 8.64 5.05 -22.96
CA GLY A 323 9.60 4.59 -23.97
C GLY A 323 10.84 3.95 -23.31
N THR A 324 11.45 4.65 -22.36
CA THR A 324 12.62 4.11 -21.63
C THR A 324 12.30 2.84 -20.86
N LEU A 325 11.10 2.74 -20.27
CA LEU A 325 10.66 1.53 -19.56
C LEU A 325 10.58 0.35 -20.53
N ARG A 326 9.90 0.51 -21.68
CA ARG A 326 9.82 -0.52 -22.72
C ARG A 326 11.21 -0.95 -23.19
N ASP A 327 12.13 0.00 -23.42
CA ASP A 327 13.50 -0.32 -23.83
C ASP A 327 14.25 -1.12 -22.75
N THR A 328 14.07 -0.78 -21.47
CA THR A 328 14.68 -1.55 -20.38
C THR A 328 14.07 -2.94 -20.25
N GLU A 329 12.76 -3.09 -20.36
CA GLU A 329 12.07 -4.39 -20.34
C GLU A 329 12.55 -5.29 -21.48
N MET A 330 12.71 -4.74 -22.69
CA MET A 330 13.26 -5.47 -23.84
C MET A 330 14.70 -5.94 -23.59
N ARG A 331 15.54 -5.09 -22.97
CA ARG A 331 16.91 -5.48 -22.60
C ARG A 331 16.91 -6.60 -21.56
N TYR A 332 16.08 -6.51 -20.52
CA TYR A 332 15.97 -7.56 -19.51
C TYR A 332 15.46 -8.88 -20.09
N ASN A 333 14.50 -8.84 -21.01
CA ASN A 333 14.02 -10.04 -21.70
C ASN A 333 15.14 -10.69 -22.52
N MET A 334 15.91 -9.90 -23.27
CA MET A 334 17.06 -10.41 -24.03
C MET A 334 18.15 -11.00 -23.11
N GLU A 335 18.45 -10.35 -21.99
CA GLU A 335 19.39 -10.88 -21.00
C GLU A 335 18.88 -12.19 -20.39
N ALA A 336 17.60 -12.28 -20.08
CA ALA A 336 16.97 -13.51 -19.59
C ALA A 336 17.10 -14.64 -20.62
N GLU A 337 16.77 -14.40 -21.88
CA GLU A 337 16.93 -15.38 -22.97
C GLU A 337 18.40 -15.81 -23.14
N LEU A 338 19.35 -14.88 -23.07
CA LEU A 338 20.77 -15.19 -23.12
C LEU A 338 21.23 -16.05 -21.94
N THR A 339 20.75 -15.78 -20.72
CA THR A 339 21.05 -16.62 -19.55
C THR A 339 20.44 -18.02 -19.70
N GLN A 340 19.22 -18.13 -20.23
CA GLN A 340 18.58 -19.42 -20.49
C GLN A 340 19.36 -20.22 -21.54
N LEU A 341 19.77 -19.59 -22.64
CA LEU A 341 20.60 -20.23 -23.67
C LEU A 341 21.95 -20.69 -23.11
N ARG A 342 22.61 -19.88 -22.27
CA ARG A 342 23.85 -20.26 -21.58
C ARG A 342 23.66 -21.49 -20.69
N ASN A 343 22.58 -21.52 -19.90
CA ASN A 343 22.26 -22.66 -19.05
C ASN A 343 21.99 -23.92 -19.91
N ASN A 344 21.25 -23.79 -21.02
CA ASN A 344 20.99 -24.89 -21.94
C ASN A 344 22.28 -25.44 -22.57
N ILE A 345 23.19 -24.58 -23.02
CA ILE A 345 24.50 -24.97 -23.56
C ILE A 345 25.34 -25.69 -22.49
N GLN A 346 25.31 -25.20 -21.26
CA GLN A 346 26.02 -25.83 -20.15
C GLN A 346 25.48 -27.24 -19.85
N MET A 347 24.15 -27.41 -19.83
CA MET A 347 23.52 -28.72 -19.68
C MET A 347 23.88 -29.66 -20.82
N GLN A 348 23.77 -29.20 -22.08
CA GLN A 348 24.16 -30.00 -23.24
C GLN A 348 25.64 -30.42 -23.18
N THR A 349 26.53 -29.53 -22.75
CA THR A 349 27.96 -29.84 -22.59
C THR A 349 28.17 -30.95 -21.55
N GLN A 350 27.47 -30.89 -20.42
CA GLN A 350 27.52 -31.94 -19.39
C GLN A 350 26.98 -33.28 -19.92
N ASP A 351 25.88 -33.26 -20.67
CA ASP A 351 25.31 -34.46 -21.30
C ASP A 351 26.27 -35.06 -22.33
N TYR A 352 26.93 -34.23 -23.14
CA TYR A 352 27.96 -34.66 -24.10
C TYR A 352 29.18 -35.27 -23.39
N GLU A 353 29.65 -34.68 -22.31
CA GLU A 353 30.74 -35.24 -21.49
C GLU A 353 30.34 -36.58 -20.88
N ALA A 354 29.13 -36.70 -20.35
CA ALA A 354 28.60 -37.95 -19.82
C ALA A 354 28.53 -39.04 -20.91
N LEU A 355 28.03 -38.70 -22.10
CA LEU A 355 27.95 -39.60 -23.24
C LEU A 355 29.34 -40.00 -23.77
N LEU A 356 30.30 -39.07 -23.77
CA LEU A 356 31.68 -39.38 -24.13
C LEU A 356 32.30 -40.37 -23.13
N ASN A 357 32.06 -40.16 -21.83
CA ASN A 357 32.54 -41.06 -20.78
C ASN A 357 31.94 -42.47 -20.93
N THR A 358 30.65 -42.60 -21.25
CA THR A 358 30.04 -43.91 -21.51
C THR A 358 30.59 -44.54 -22.78
N LYS A 359 30.79 -43.77 -23.85
CA LYS A 359 31.45 -44.24 -25.08
C LYS A 359 32.84 -44.79 -24.80
N MET A 360 33.67 -44.06 -24.04
CA MET A 360 35.02 -44.52 -23.68
C MET A 360 35.00 -45.83 -22.87
N LYS A 361 34.05 -45.97 -21.92
CA LYS A 361 33.87 -47.22 -21.16
C LYS A 361 33.49 -48.38 -22.07
N LEU A 362 32.53 -48.17 -22.96
CA LEU A 362 32.11 -49.19 -23.92
C LEU A 362 33.23 -49.56 -24.90
N GLU A 363 34.04 -48.59 -25.35
CA GLU A 363 35.22 -48.86 -26.19
C GLU A 363 36.27 -49.70 -25.44
N ALA A 364 36.48 -49.44 -24.14
CA ALA A 364 37.34 -50.26 -23.30
C ALA A 364 36.78 -51.69 -23.13
N GLU A 365 35.47 -51.85 -22.89
CA GLU A 365 34.81 -53.16 -22.83
C GLU A 365 34.91 -53.92 -24.16
N ILE A 366 34.72 -53.25 -25.30
CA ILE A 366 34.89 -53.88 -26.62
C ILE A 366 36.35 -54.33 -26.82
N ALA A 367 37.32 -53.52 -26.38
CA ALA A 367 38.73 -53.89 -26.46
C ALA A 367 39.05 -55.13 -25.60
N THR A 368 38.52 -55.21 -24.38
CA THR A 368 38.68 -56.41 -23.53
C THR A 368 37.97 -57.62 -24.13
N TYR A 369 36.76 -57.46 -24.69
CA TYR A 369 36.07 -58.56 -25.39
C TYR A 369 36.87 -59.06 -26.59
N ARG A 370 37.45 -58.17 -27.41
CA ARG A 370 38.32 -58.56 -28.54
C ARG A 370 39.54 -59.35 -28.06
N ARG A 371 40.21 -58.89 -26.99
CA ARG A 371 41.37 -59.57 -26.42
C ARG A 371 41.05 -60.98 -25.89
N LEU A 372 39.88 -61.16 -25.27
CA LEU A 372 39.38 -62.47 -24.83
C LEU A 372 39.05 -63.39 -26.01
N LEU A 373 38.54 -62.84 -27.13
CA LEU A 373 38.23 -63.59 -28.35
C LEU A 373 39.49 -64.00 -29.14
N ASP A 374 40.54 -63.18 -29.12
CA ASP A 374 41.82 -63.45 -29.79
C ASP A 374 42.71 -64.45 -29.01
N GLY A 375 42.31 -64.86 -27.80
CA GLY A 375 42.95 -65.93 -27.04
C GLY A 375 44.21 -65.54 -26.27
N GLU A 376 44.42 -64.24 -25.98
CA GLU A 376 45.52 -63.79 -25.13
C GLU A 376 45.26 -64.03 -23.63
N ASP A 377 46.26 -64.53 -22.90
CA ASP A 377 46.17 -64.81 -21.46
C ASP A 377 45.92 -63.51 -20.65
N PHE A 378 44.83 -63.50 -19.88
CA PHE A 378 44.44 -62.37 -19.02
C PHE A 378 45.37 -62.27 -17.79
N GLN A 379 46.34 -61.34 -17.81
CA GLN A 379 47.24 -61.09 -16.68
C GLN A 379 46.62 -60.08 -15.69
N LEU A 380 46.76 -60.36 -14.38
CA LEU A 380 46.20 -59.57 -13.28
C LEU A 380 46.65 -58.09 -13.25
N GLN A 381 47.69 -57.72 -14.00
CA GLN A 381 48.16 -56.34 -14.16
C GLN A 381 47.16 -55.44 -14.91
N ASP A 382 46.34 -55.98 -15.82
CA ASP A 382 45.43 -55.17 -16.65
C ASP A 382 44.22 -54.60 -15.88
N ALA A 383 43.92 -55.15 -14.70
CA ALA A 383 42.84 -54.64 -13.83
C ALA A 383 43.25 -53.38 -13.03
N LEU A 384 44.52 -52.95 -13.10
CA LEU A 384 45.07 -51.85 -12.29
C LEU A 384 45.26 -50.52 -13.07
N GLN A 385 44.90 -50.46 -14.35
CA GLN A 385 45.04 -49.23 -15.13
C GLN A 385 43.75 -48.38 -15.08
N ASP A 386 43.69 -47.45 -14.12
CA ASP A 386 43.34 -46.04 -14.35
C ASP A 386 43.10 -45.30 -13.03
N GLN A 387 44.17 -45.18 -12.23
CA GLN A 387 44.23 -44.09 -11.24
C GLN A 387 44.57 -42.80 -12.00
N LYS A 388 43.53 -42.16 -12.55
CA LYS A 388 43.61 -40.89 -13.30
C LYS A 388 44.32 -39.84 -12.44
N THR A 389 45.60 -39.57 -12.72
CA THR A 389 46.37 -38.53 -12.03
C THR A 389 45.87 -37.16 -12.51
N VAL A 390 45.06 -36.50 -11.68
CA VAL A 390 44.54 -35.15 -11.97
C VAL A 390 45.69 -34.16 -11.79
N LYS A 391 46.20 -33.60 -12.89
CA LYS A 391 47.17 -32.49 -12.87
C LYS A 391 46.43 -31.21 -12.51
N LYS A 392 46.64 -30.69 -11.30
CA LYS A 392 46.14 -29.37 -10.88
C LYS A 392 47.21 -28.32 -11.15
N VAL A 393 46.87 -27.27 -11.89
CA VAL A 393 47.73 -26.09 -12.05
C VAL A 393 47.32 -25.08 -10.98
N MET A 394 48.27 -24.76 -10.10
CA MET A 394 48.07 -23.81 -9.00
C MET A 394 48.83 -22.53 -9.34
N THR A 395 48.10 -21.48 -9.71
CA THR A 395 48.70 -20.18 -10.04
C THR A 395 48.66 -19.31 -8.79
N VAL A 396 49.83 -18.96 -8.29
CA VAL A 396 49.99 -18.10 -7.11
C VAL A 396 50.40 -16.71 -7.58
N THR A 397 49.50 -15.74 -7.46
CA THR A 397 49.81 -14.32 -7.71
C THR A 397 50.08 -13.62 -6.38
N GLN A 398 51.32 -13.17 -6.21
CA GLN A 398 51.75 -12.35 -5.07
C GLN A 398 51.97 -10.92 -5.53
N THR A 399 51.45 -9.97 -4.77
CA THR A 399 51.74 -8.54 -4.95
C THR A 399 52.75 -8.11 -3.89
N LEU A 400 53.88 -7.60 -4.36
CA LEU A 400 55.00 -7.10 -3.55
C LEU A 400 55.02 -5.57 -3.63
N VAL A 401 55.02 -4.91 -2.48
CA VAL A 401 55.31 -3.47 -2.36
C VAL A 401 56.49 -3.34 -1.40
N ASP A 402 57.55 -2.64 -1.83
CA ASP A 402 58.80 -2.45 -1.07
C ASP A 402 59.41 -3.74 -0.49
N GLY A 403 59.39 -4.81 -1.29
CA GLY A 403 60.01 -6.09 -0.92
C GLY A 403 59.27 -6.91 0.15
N LYS A 404 58.07 -6.47 0.58
CA LYS A 404 57.19 -7.26 1.47
C LYS A 404 55.88 -7.64 0.77
N VAL A 405 55.44 -8.87 0.99
CA VAL A 405 54.21 -9.44 0.39
C VAL A 405 52.99 -8.83 1.10
N VAL A 406 52.15 -8.09 0.37
CA VAL A 406 50.98 -7.39 0.95
C VAL A 406 49.67 -8.15 0.67
N SER A 407 49.60 -8.91 -0.43
CA SER A 407 48.51 -9.87 -0.64
C SER A 407 48.94 -11.05 -1.50
N SER A 408 48.42 -12.23 -1.17
CA SER A 408 48.64 -13.48 -1.90
C SER A 408 47.28 -14.09 -2.23
N SER A 409 46.99 -14.29 -3.51
CA SER A 409 45.80 -14.99 -3.98
C SER A 409 46.21 -16.26 -4.72
N THR A 410 45.59 -17.38 -4.37
CA THR A 410 45.85 -18.69 -4.95
C THR A 410 44.62 -19.17 -5.70
N GLU A 411 44.71 -19.29 -7.01
CA GLU A 411 43.63 -19.81 -7.85
C GLU A 411 44.02 -21.20 -8.37
N THR A 412 43.15 -22.19 -8.13
CA THR A 412 43.41 -23.58 -8.50
C THR A 412 42.46 -23.98 -9.62
N LYS A 413 42.99 -24.26 -10.82
CA LYS A 413 42.20 -24.81 -11.93
C LYS A 413 42.51 -26.30 -12.08
N ASN A 414 41.45 -27.10 -12.13
CA ASN A 414 41.55 -28.50 -12.53
C ASN A 414 41.61 -28.53 -14.07
N LEU A 415 42.62 -29.20 -14.63
CA LEU A 415 42.73 -29.44 -16.07
C LEU A 415 41.95 -30.69 -16.49
#